data_AF-A0A2G6HQS9-F1
#
_entry.id   AF-A0A2G6HQS9-F1
#
_cell.length_a   1.000
_cell.length_b   1.000
_cell.length_c   1.000
_cell.angle_alpha   90.00
_cell.angle_beta   90.00
_cell.angle_gamma   90.00
#
_symmetry.space_group_name_H-M   'P 1'
#
loop_
_entity.id
_entity.type
_entity.pdbx_description
1 polymer ?
#
loop_
_entity_poly.entity_id
_entity_poly.type
_entity_poly.pdbx_seq_one_letter_code
_entity_poly.pdbx_strand_id
1 'polypeptide(L)'
;MEAFFAVDESTRKREREKARQLRNSQWWTNQKGRGLCYYCQSSIKPSQLTMDHKTPIARGGRSTRNNLVPCCKACNTEKQHLTLSEWIAKREAEGNPLACAKLELY
;
A
#
# COMPACT_ATOMS: atom_id res chain seq x y z
N MET A 1 -1.92 -27.65 3.32
CA MET A 1 -1.19 -27.40 2.05
C MET A 1 -1.96 -26.32 1.33
N GLU A 2 -1.72 -25.05 1.65
CA GLU A 2 -2.51 -23.96 1.08
C GLU A 2 -2.04 -23.69 -0.35
N ALA A 3 -2.93 -23.95 -1.31
CA ALA A 3 -2.73 -23.60 -2.70
C ALA A 3 -2.62 -22.07 -2.81
N PHE A 4 -1.38 -21.58 -2.93
CA PHE A 4 -1.13 -20.24 -3.44
C PHE A 4 -1.61 -20.20 -4.88
N PHE A 5 -2.90 -19.91 -5.10
CA PHE A 5 -3.42 -19.64 -6.42
C PHE A 5 -2.71 -18.39 -6.94
N ALA A 6 -1.73 -18.59 -7.81
CA ALA A 6 -1.07 -17.51 -8.52
C ALA A 6 -2.16 -16.68 -9.22
N VAL A 7 -2.29 -15.40 -8.83
CA VAL A 7 -3.28 -14.49 -9.43
C VAL A 7 -3.05 -14.47 -10.93
N ASP A 8 -4.06 -14.75 -11.74
CA ASP A 8 -3.92 -14.82 -13.18
C ASP A 8 -3.49 -13.47 -13.79
N GLU A 9 -2.79 -13.50 -14.93
CA GLU A 9 -2.27 -12.28 -15.56
C GLU A 9 -3.39 -11.32 -15.98
N SER A 10 -4.57 -11.83 -16.36
CA SER A 10 -5.70 -10.99 -16.76
C SER A 10 -6.23 -10.18 -15.57
N THR A 11 -6.28 -10.78 -14.38
CA THR A 11 -6.60 -10.11 -13.13
C THR A 11 -5.53 -9.08 -12.79
N ARG A 12 -4.24 -9.43 -12.89
CA ARG A 12 -3.14 -8.48 -12.62
C ARG A 12 -3.22 -7.25 -13.53
N LYS A 13 -3.47 -7.45 -14.83
CA LYS A 13 -3.64 -6.36 -15.80
C LYS A 13 -4.84 -5.49 -15.46
N ARG A 14 -5.98 -6.09 -15.13
CA ARG A 14 -7.21 -5.38 -14.75
C ARG A 14 -7.00 -4.51 -13.50
N GLU A 15 -6.36 -5.06 -12.47
CA GLU A 15 -6.11 -4.32 -11.23
C GLU A 15 -5.07 -3.22 -11.43
N ARG A 16 -4.05 -3.41 -12.26
CA ARG A 16 -3.09 -2.34 -12.64
C ARG A 16 -3.77 -1.20 -13.37
N GLU A 17 -4.70 -1.49 -14.28
CA GLU A 17 -5.45 -0.46 -15.00
C GLU A 17 -6.37 0.34 -14.06
N LYS A 18 -7.09 -0.35 -13.16
CA LYS A 18 -7.87 0.33 -12.11
C LYS A 18 -7.01 1.24 -11.22
N ALA A 19 -5.80 0.80 -10.87
CA ALA A 19 -4.87 1.63 -10.10
C ALA A 19 -4.44 2.89 -10.89
N ARG A 20 -4.19 2.78 -12.20
CA ARG A 20 -3.92 3.94 -13.06
C ARG A 20 -5.09 4.91 -13.09
N GLN A 21 -6.32 4.41 -13.25
CA GLN A 21 -7.53 5.24 -13.23
C GLN A 21 -7.70 5.95 -11.88
N LEU A 22 -7.55 5.22 -10.77
CA LEU A 22 -7.62 5.80 -9.43
C LEU A 22 -6.52 6.83 -9.20
N ARG A 23 -5.30 6.61 -9.71
CA ARG A 23 -4.18 7.56 -9.60
C ARG A 23 -4.48 8.91 -10.27
N ASN A 24 -5.32 8.92 -11.30
CA ASN A 24 -5.72 10.14 -12.00
C ASN A 24 -7.02 10.74 -11.44
N SER A 25 -7.62 10.16 -10.40
CA SER A 25 -8.87 10.63 -9.81
C SER A 25 -8.66 11.76 -8.80
N GLN A 26 -9.67 12.62 -8.63
CA GLN A 26 -9.67 13.65 -7.59
C GLN A 26 -9.50 13.07 -6.17
N TRP A 27 -10.05 11.87 -5.94
CA TRP A 27 -9.86 11.16 -4.67
C TRP A 27 -8.37 10.96 -4.36
N TRP A 28 -7.58 10.51 -5.33
CA TRP A 28 -6.15 10.30 -5.14
C TRP A 28 -5.38 11.61 -4.98
N THR A 29 -5.74 12.65 -5.73
CA THR A 29 -5.22 14.01 -5.54
C THR A 29 -5.44 14.48 -4.11
N ASN A 30 -6.64 14.29 -3.56
CA ASN A 30 -6.96 14.65 -2.18
C ASN A 30 -6.19 13.79 -1.16
N GLN A 31 -6.05 12.48 -1.39
CA GLN A 31 -5.28 11.59 -0.51
C GLN A 31 -3.81 12.00 -0.44
N LYS A 32 -3.15 12.18 -1.59
CA LYS A 32 -1.75 12.66 -1.65
C LYS A 32 -1.59 14.07 -1.11
N GLY A 33 -2.59 14.94 -1.31
CA GLY A 33 -2.56 16.33 -0.89
C GLY A 33 -2.39 16.52 0.62
N ARG A 34 -2.76 15.52 1.42
CA ARG A 34 -2.50 15.49 2.87
C ARG A 34 -1.00 15.53 3.21
N GLY A 35 -0.14 15.10 2.28
CA GLY A 35 1.31 15.15 2.47
C GLY A 35 1.80 14.23 3.58
N LEU A 36 1.13 13.10 3.83
CA LEU A 36 1.51 12.15 4.88
C LEU A 36 1.76 10.78 4.27
N CYS A 37 2.85 10.14 4.68
CA CYS A 37 3.07 8.72 4.40
C CYS A 37 2.18 7.89 5.32
N TYR A 38 1.34 7.02 4.75
CA TYR A 38 0.46 6.14 5.51
C TYR A 38 1.20 5.31 6.57
N TYR A 39 2.37 4.77 6.21
CA TYR A 39 3.09 3.78 7.02
C TYR A 39 3.85 4.40 8.19
N CYS A 40 4.75 5.34 7.91
CA CYS A 40 5.60 5.97 8.92
C CYS A 40 5.02 7.27 9.49
N GLN A 41 3.92 7.77 8.93
CA GLN A 41 3.23 9.00 9.34
C GLN A 41 4.09 10.28 9.25
N SER A 42 5.23 10.22 8.56
CA SER A 42 6.05 11.39 8.30
C SER A 42 5.41 12.31 7.26
N SER A 43 5.64 13.61 7.41
CA SER A 43 5.25 14.62 6.42
C SER A 43 6.17 14.54 5.20
N ILE A 44 5.58 14.37 4.03
CA ILE A 44 6.24 14.17 2.74
C ILE A 44 5.54 15.04 1.71
N LYS A 45 6.31 15.73 0.87
CA LYS A 45 5.74 16.55 -0.20
C LYS A 45 4.83 15.67 -1.08
N PRO A 46 3.63 16.14 -1.47
CA PRO A 46 2.70 15.35 -2.30
C PRO A 46 3.30 14.82 -3.61
N SER A 47 4.30 15.51 -4.16
CA SER A 47 5.04 15.08 -5.36
C SER A 47 6.00 13.91 -5.13
N GLN A 48 6.42 13.68 -3.89
CA GLN A 48 7.31 12.59 -3.48
C GLN A 48 6.55 11.38 -2.91
N LEU A 49 5.24 11.49 -2.73
CA LEU A 49 4.38 10.39 -2.35
C LEU A 49 4.07 9.48 -3.54
N THR A 50 4.19 8.19 -3.29
CA THR A 50 3.87 7.11 -4.22
C THR A 50 2.57 6.43 -3.83
N MET A 51 1.98 5.71 -4.78
CA MET A 51 0.81 4.87 -4.54
C MET A 51 1.27 3.46 -4.25
N ASP A 52 0.80 2.89 -3.15
CA ASP A 52 1.04 1.48 -2.80
C ASP A 52 -0.26 0.76 -2.47
N HIS A 53 -0.25 -0.56 -2.62
CA HIS A 53 -1.31 -1.47 -2.23
C HIS A 53 -0.97 -2.11 -0.88
N LYS A 54 -1.80 -1.89 0.15
CA LYS A 54 -1.65 -2.52 1.48
C LYS A 54 -1.50 -4.04 1.35
N THR A 55 -2.35 -4.66 0.53
CA THR A 55 -2.21 -6.03 0.03
C THR A 55 -1.79 -5.98 -1.44
N PRO A 56 -0.59 -6.46 -1.80
CA PRO A 56 -0.13 -6.47 -3.19
C PRO A 56 -1.05 -7.26 -4.13
N ILE A 57 -1.14 -6.83 -5.39
CA ILE A 57 -1.94 -7.51 -6.42
C ILE A 57 -1.50 -8.97 -6.59
N ALA A 58 -0.20 -9.25 -6.52
CA ALA A 58 0.34 -10.62 -6.60
C ALA A 58 -0.15 -11.54 -5.47
N ARG A 59 -0.61 -10.96 -4.35
CA ARG A 59 -1.16 -11.65 -3.18
C ARG A 59 -2.70 -11.58 -3.14
N GLY A 60 -3.34 -11.29 -4.27
CA GLY A 60 -4.81 -11.21 -4.38
C GLY A 60 -5.41 -9.84 -4.05
N GLY A 61 -4.58 -8.83 -3.79
CA GLY A 61 -5.04 -7.47 -3.51
C GLY A 61 -5.74 -6.81 -4.70
N ARG A 62 -6.77 -6.00 -4.39
CA ARG A 62 -7.56 -5.27 -5.39
C ARG A 62 -7.20 -3.78 -5.40
N SER A 63 -7.32 -3.12 -6.53
CA SER A 63 -7.09 -1.68 -6.66
C SER A 63 -8.36 -0.91 -6.27
N THR A 64 -8.59 -0.81 -4.97
CA THR A 64 -9.72 -0.11 -4.36
C THR A 64 -9.22 1.01 -3.46
N ARG A 65 -10.10 1.98 -3.14
CA ARG A 65 -9.76 3.11 -2.26
C ARG A 65 -9.31 2.67 -0.86
N ASN A 66 -9.78 1.52 -0.38
CA ASN A 66 -9.41 0.98 0.93
C ASN A 66 -8.07 0.24 0.93
N ASN A 67 -7.61 -0.24 -0.23
CA ASN A 67 -6.33 -0.95 -0.35
C ASN A 67 -5.20 -0.03 -0.85
N LEU A 68 -5.53 1.10 -1.47
CA LEU A 68 -4.56 2.06 -1.97
C LEU A 68 -4.26 3.14 -0.96
N VAL A 69 -2.98 3.37 -0.67
CA VAL A 69 -2.51 4.37 0.29
C VAL A 69 -1.35 5.19 -0.26
N PRO A 70 -1.24 6.49 0.10
CA PRO A 70 -0.05 7.29 -0.18
C PRO A 70 1.09 6.89 0.75
N CYS A 71 2.28 6.64 0.21
CA CYS A 71 3.45 6.33 1.02
C CYS A 71 4.74 6.94 0.43
N CYS A 72 5.72 7.17 1.29
CA CYS A 72 7.05 7.63 0.87
C CYS A 72 7.79 6.50 0.13
N LYS A 73 8.77 6.88 -0.69
CA LYS A 73 9.60 5.92 -1.45
C LYS A 73 10.33 4.93 -0.54
N ALA A 74 10.83 5.38 0.62
CA ALA A 74 11.56 4.53 1.56
C ALA A 74 10.67 3.37 2.07
N CYS A 75 9.49 3.69 2.61
CA CYS A 75 8.54 2.68 3.08
C CYS A 75 8.07 1.76 1.95
N ASN A 76 7.79 2.30 0.76
CA ASN A 76 7.36 1.50 -0.39
C ASN A 76 8.44 0.47 -0.79
N THR A 77 9.69 0.91 -0.85
CA THR A 77 10.84 0.04 -1.16
C THR A 77 11.12 -0.99 -0.06
N GLU A 78 10.85 -0.66 1.21
CA GLU A 78 11.04 -1.59 2.33
C GLU A 78 9.95 -2.67 2.39
N LYS A 79 8.69 -2.29 2.19
CA LYS A 79 7.54 -3.20 2.18
C LYS A 79 7.60 -4.20 1.02
N GLN A 80 7.96 -3.73 -0.17
CA GLN A 80 8.05 -4.55 -1.38
C GLN A 80 6.76 -5.35 -1.69
N HIS A 81 6.85 -6.68 -1.57
CA HIS A 81 5.81 -7.65 -1.88
C HIS A 81 5.12 -8.19 -0.62
N LEU A 82 5.49 -7.70 0.56
CA LEU A 82 4.81 -8.04 1.80
C LEU A 82 3.43 -7.39 1.82
N THR A 83 2.47 -8.11 2.39
CA THR A 83 1.23 -7.51 2.87
C THR A 83 1.52 -6.60 4.06
N LEU A 84 0.61 -5.67 4.34
CA LEU A 84 0.75 -4.78 5.49
C LEU A 84 0.91 -5.57 6.81
N SER A 85 0.12 -6.62 7.01
CA SER A 85 0.19 -7.46 8.21
C SER A 85 1.53 -8.19 8.34
N GLU A 86 2.03 -8.79 7.25
CA GLU A 86 3.36 -9.44 7.24
C GLU A 86 4.46 -8.42 7.57
N TRP A 87 4.37 -7.19 7.03
CA TRP A 87 5.37 -6.16 7.28
C TRP A 87 5.32 -5.57 8.69
N ILE A 88 4.11 -5.37 9.25
CA ILE A 88 3.94 -4.97 10.66
C ILE A 88 4.58 -6.01 11.57
N ALA A 89 4.24 -7.29 11.39
CA ALA A 89 4.79 -8.37 12.22
C ALA A 89 6.32 -8.44 12.14
N LYS A 90 6.90 -8.29 10.93
CA LYS A 90 8.35 -8.22 10.75
C LYS A 90 8.97 -7.06 11.54
N ARG A 91 8.40 -5.86 11.41
CA ARG A 91 8.89 -4.64 12.05
C ARG A 91 8.74 -4.66 13.56
N GLU A 92 7.68 -5.29 14.07
CA GLU A 92 7.49 -5.54 15.50
C GLU A 92 8.53 -6.51 16.06
N ALA A 93 8.82 -7.60 15.34
CA ALA A 93 9.87 -8.55 15.73
C ALA A 93 11.28 -7.90 15.73
N GLU A 94 11.50 -6.91 14.85
CA GLU A 94 12.73 -6.11 14.79
C GLU A 94 12.78 -4.98 15.84
N GLY A 95 11.73 -4.81 16.66
CA GLY A 95 11.65 -3.76 17.67
C GLY A 95 11.42 -2.34 17.11
N ASN A 96 10.99 -2.22 15.86
CA ASN A 96 10.77 -0.94 15.17
C ASN A 96 9.35 -0.86 14.57
N PRO A 97 8.30 -0.82 15.40
CA PRO A 97 6.92 -0.91 14.93
C PRO A 97 6.54 0.25 14.00
N LEU A 98 5.73 -0.05 12.97
CA LEU A 98 5.23 0.96 12.05
C LEU A 98 4.19 1.84 12.74
N ALA A 99 4.24 3.15 12.50
CA ALA A 99 3.27 4.10 13.05
C ALA A 99 1.82 3.75 12.65
N CYS A 100 1.63 3.23 11.44
CA CYS A 100 0.32 2.81 10.93
C CYS A 100 -0.31 1.61 11.66
N ALA A 101 0.46 0.81 12.42
CA ALA A 101 -0.09 -0.34 13.13
C ALA A 101 -1.19 0.07 14.13
N LYS A 102 -1.13 1.30 14.64
CA LYS A 102 -2.15 1.87 15.54
C LYS A 102 -3.42 2.35 14.82
N LEU A 103 -3.37 2.52 13.50
CA LEU A 103 -4.48 3.05 12.70
C LEU A 103 -5.41 1.94 12.18
N GLU A 104 -4.92 0.70 12.06
CA GLU A 104 -5.70 -0.45 11.57
C GLU A 104 -6.42 -1.20 12.71
N LEU A 105 -6.32 -0.72 13.95
CA LEU A 105 -6.99 -1.27 15.14
C LEU A 105 -8.37 -0.63 15.42
N TYR A 106 -8.86 0.24 14.55
CA TYR A 106 -10.14 0.94 14.66
C TYR A 106 -10.93 0.91 13.36
#